data_AF-A0A1E4F777-F1
#
_entry.id   AF-A0A1E4F777-F1
#
_cell.length_a   1.000
_cell.length_b   1.000
_cell.length_c   1.000
_cell.angle_alpha   90.00
_cell.angle_beta   90.00
_cell.angle_gamma   90.00
#
_symmetry.space_group_name_H-M   'P 1'
#
loop_
_entity.id
_entity.type
_entity.pdbx_description
1 polymer ?
#
loop_
_entity_poly.entity_id
_entity_poly.type
_entity_poly.pdbx_seq_one_letter_code
_entity_poly.pdbx_strand_id
1 'polypeptide(L)'
;MKSGITYTFHHTGIPTDQKREGETYAASVRMYTSDNGGSFRIQWHRFEEGSSLHPLIRTLPHVAFKVDDLQAAIEGEELLLGPYEPL
;
A
#
# COMPACT_ATOMS: atom_id res chain seq x y z
N MET A 1 8.35 10.83 10.86
CA MET A 1 8.03 9.80 11.86
C MET A 1 7.90 10.49 13.20
N LYS A 2 6.90 10.12 14.00
CA LYS A 2 6.60 10.79 15.27
C LYS A 2 7.31 10.12 16.43
N SER A 3 7.64 10.91 17.46
CA SER A 3 8.26 10.41 18.69
C SER A 3 7.30 9.49 19.46
N GLY A 4 7.84 8.45 20.10
CA GLY A 4 7.07 7.53 20.92
C GLY A 4 6.31 6.43 20.16
N ILE A 5 6.43 6.37 18.83
CA ILE A 5 5.82 5.35 17.98
C ILE A 5 6.90 4.44 17.42
N THR A 6 6.68 3.14 17.48
CA THR A 6 7.59 2.13 16.90
C THR A 6 7.23 1.91 15.44
N TYR A 7 8.18 2.15 14.52
CA TYR A 7 8.00 1.89 13.09
C TYR A 7 8.83 0.68 12.67
N THR A 8 8.17 -0.39 12.22
CA THR A 8 8.83 -1.57 11.65
C THR A 8 8.58 -1.61 10.15
N PHE A 9 9.63 -1.69 9.34
CA PHE A 9 9.49 -1.82 7.89
C PHE A 9 8.62 -3.04 7.55
N HIS A 10 7.58 -2.82 6.74
CA HIS A 10 6.65 -3.86 6.36
C HIS A 10 6.82 -4.28 4.90
N HIS A 11 6.78 -3.34 3.95
CA HIS A 11 7.11 -3.62 2.54
C HIS A 11 7.33 -2.32 1.78
N THR A 12 7.83 -2.45 0.55
CA THR A 12 7.75 -1.39 -0.47
C THR A 12 6.70 -1.79 -1.49
N GLY A 13 5.67 -0.97 -1.66
CA GLY A 13 4.66 -1.14 -2.70
C GLY A 13 5.07 -0.41 -3.97
N ILE A 14 5.03 -1.09 -5.11
CA ILE A 14 5.48 -0.56 -6.39
C ILE A 14 4.36 -0.69 -7.43
N PRO A 15 3.84 0.42 -7.96
CA PRO A 15 2.93 0.40 -9.10
C PRO A 15 3.59 -0.23 -10.33
N THR A 16 2.83 -1.03 -11.08
CA THR A 16 3.29 -1.68 -12.30
C THR A 16 2.16 -1.80 -13.31
N ASP A 17 2.51 -1.77 -14.59
CA ASP A 17 1.65 -2.10 -15.73
C ASP A 17 1.70 -3.59 -16.09
N GLN A 18 2.70 -4.33 -15.57
CA GLN A 18 2.90 -5.74 -15.86
C GLN A 18 2.01 -6.61 -14.96
N LYS A 19 1.31 -7.57 -15.57
CA LYS A 19 0.63 -8.64 -14.85
C LYS A 19 1.66 -9.47 -14.05
N ARG A 20 1.37 -9.74 -12.78
CA ARG A 20 2.22 -10.59 -11.93
C ARG A 20 1.58 -11.95 -11.71
N GLU A 21 2.42 -12.97 -11.54
CA GLU A 21 1.96 -14.31 -11.19
C GLU A 21 1.37 -14.30 -9.77
N GLY A 22 0.22 -14.93 -9.58
CA GLY A 22 -0.44 -15.00 -8.26
C GLY A 22 -1.13 -13.70 -7.80
N GLU A 23 -1.27 -12.70 -8.67
CA GLU A 23 -1.94 -11.46 -8.29
C GLU A 23 -3.42 -11.69 -7.91
N THR A 24 -3.87 -11.04 -6.84
CA THR A 24 -5.26 -11.07 -6.34
C THR A 24 -5.95 -9.75 -6.68
N TYR A 25 -7.22 -9.80 -7.07
CA TYR A 25 -7.99 -8.63 -7.47
C TYR A 25 -8.89 -8.11 -6.34
N ALA A 26 -8.70 -6.84 -5.97
CA ALA A 26 -9.55 -6.08 -5.07
C ALA A 26 -10.54 -5.24 -5.87
N ALA A 27 -11.74 -5.79 -6.11
CA ALA A 27 -12.77 -5.18 -6.95
C ALA A 27 -13.25 -3.81 -6.44
N SER A 28 -13.28 -3.59 -5.13
CA SER A 28 -13.71 -2.33 -4.50
C SER A 28 -12.87 -1.13 -4.93
N VAL A 29 -11.61 -1.37 -5.27
CA VAL A 29 -10.63 -0.33 -5.65
C VAL A 29 -10.04 -0.56 -7.04
N ARG A 30 -10.49 -1.59 -7.76
CA ARG A 30 -10.01 -2.00 -9.09
C ARG A 30 -8.49 -2.13 -9.16
N MET A 31 -7.93 -2.85 -8.20
CA MET A 31 -6.48 -3.05 -8.04
C MET A 31 -6.14 -4.53 -7.99
N TYR A 32 -5.10 -4.94 -8.71
CA TYR A 32 -4.43 -6.22 -8.52
C TYR A 32 -3.23 -6.03 -7.61
N THR A 33 -3.02 -6.95 -6.68
CA THR A 33 -1.87 -6.96 -5.78
C THR A 33 -1.18 -8.31 -5.78
N SER A 34 0.15 -8.32 -5.72
CA SER A 34 0.95 -9.53 -5.65
C SER A 34 2.15 -9.31 -4.73
N ASP A 35 2.40 -10.26 -3.83
CA ASP A 35 3.65 -10.32 -3.09
C ASP A 35 4.79 -10.77 -4.00
N ASN A 36 6.01 -10.32 -3.68
CA ASN A 36 7.23 -10.87 -4.23
C ASN A 36 7.61 -12.16 -3.48
N GLY A 37 7.72 -13.29 -4.19
CA GLY A 37 8.06 -14.59 -3.59
C GLY A 37 9.53 -14.73 -3.12
N GLY A 38 10.36 -13.71 -3.30
CA GLY A 38 11.76 -13.69 -2.83
C GLY A 38 11.92 -13.15 -1.41
N SER A 39 13.17 -12.95 -0.98
CA SER A 39 13.50 -12.42 0.35
C SER A 39 13.21 -10.93 0.54
N PHE A 40 12.97 -10.20 -0.57
CA PHE A 40 12.64 -8.79 -0.51
C PHE A 40 11.14 -8.60 -0.27
N ARG A 41 10.80 -7.77 0.72
CA ARG A 41 9.43 -7.42 1.08
C ARG A 41 8.88 -6.37 0.11
N ILE A 42 8.60 -6.79 -1.12
CA ILE A 42 8.04 -5.96 -2.19
C ILE A 42 6.62 -6.43 -2.49
N GLN A 43 5.69 -5.49 -2.67
CA GLN A 43 4.37 -5.73 -3.23
C GLN A 43 4.23 -5.00 -4.56
N TRP A 44 3.67 -5.69 -5.55
CA TRP A 44 3.37 -5.12 -6.86
C TRP A 44 1.90 -4.76 -6.93
N HIS A 45 1.59 -3.55 -7.41
CA HIS A 45 0.21 -3.10 -7.56
C HIS A 45 -0.07 -2.68 -9.01
N ARG A 46 -1.11 -3.26 -9.61
CA ARG A 46 -1.56 -2.90 -10.96
C ARG A 46 -2.98 -2.39 -10.88
N PHE A 47 -3.23 -1.20 -11.43
CA PHE A 47 -4.51 -0.52 -11.32
C PHE A 47 -5.24 -0.52 -12.66
N GLU A 48 -6.54 -0.76 -12.64
CA GLU A 48 -7.38 -0.60 -13.83
C GLU A 48 -7.83 0.85 -13.99
N GLU A 49 -8.31 1.16 -15.19
CA GLU A 49 -8.95 2.44 -15.46
C GLU A 49 -10.16 2.67 -14.54
N GLY A 50 -10.28 3.89 -14.02
CA GLY A 50 -11.34 4.25 -13.08
C GLY A 50 -11.17 3.68 -11.66
N SER A 51 -9.99 3.19 -11.28
CA SER A 51 -9.66 2.94 -9.86
C SER A 51 -9.93 4.21 -9.02
N SER A 52 -10.64 4.04 -7.91
CA SER A 52 -11.03 5.10 -6.98
C SER A 52 -9.88 5.58 -6.09
N LEU A 53 -8.75 4.89 -6.10
CA LEU A 53 -7.59 5.25 -5.28
C LEU A 53 -6.93 6.53 -5.78
N HIS A 54 -6.37 7.28 -4.83
CA HIS A 54 -5.71 8.56 -5.10
C HIS A 54 -4.62 8.39 -6.18
N PRO A 55 -4.48 9.34 -7.14
CA PRO A 55 -3.51 9.22 -8.23
C PRO A 55 -2.08 8.90 -7.78
N LEU A 56 -1.62 9.49 -6.67
CA LEU A 56 -0.27 9.22 -6.14
C LEU A 56 -0.09 7.77 -5.64
N ILE A 57 -1.12 7.13 -5.08
CA ILE A 57 -1.07 5.71 -4.70
C ILE A 57 -0.88 4.84 -5.96
N ARG A 58 -1.44 5.30 -7.09
CA ARG A 58 -1.45 4.56 -8.35
C ARG A 58 -0.18 4.75 -9.17
N THR A 59 0.58 5.82 -8.94
CA THR A 59 1.68 6.22 -9.83
C THR A 59 3.05 6.28 -9.15
N LEU A 60 3.11 6.29 -7.82
CA LEU A 60 4.38 6.36 -7.08
C LEU A 60 4.61 5.11 -6.22
N PRO A 61 5.87 4.63 -6.11
CA PRO A 61 6.23 3.67 -5.08
C PRO A 61 6.01 4.25 -3.67
N HIS A 62 5.66 3.39 -2.72
CA HIS A 62 5.50 3.77 -1.33
C HIS A 62 6.21 2.79 -0.40
N VAL A 63 6.56 3.26 0.80
CA VAL A 63 7.13 2.44 1.87
C VAL A 63 6.09 2.31 2.97
N ALA A 64 5.73 1.07 3.29
CA ALA A 64 4.80 0.77 4.36
C ALA A 64 5.55 0.40 5.64
N PHE A 65 5.08 0.95 6.75
CA PHE A 65 5.54 0.61 8.09
C PHE A 65 4.38 0.03 8.90
N LYS A 66 4.66 -1.03 9.65
CA LYS A 66 3.81 -1.46 10.75
C LYS A 66 4.12 -0.58 11.95
N VAL A 67 3.09 -0.06 12.59
CA VAL A 67 3.19 0.76 13.79
C VAL A 67 2.46 0.10 14.95
N ASP A 68 2.84 0.46 16.17
CA ASP A 68 2.19 0.05 17.42
C ASP A 68 0.93 0.88 17.72
N ASP A 69 0.85 2.13 17.26
CA ASP A 69 -0.35 2.97 17.32
C ASP A 69 -0.61 3.68 15.97
N LEU A 70 -1.63 3.21 15.24
CA LEU A 70 -1.99 3.78 13.94
C LEU A 70 -2.57 5.20 14.07
N GLN A 71 -3.40 5.46 15.08
CA GLN A 71 -4.07 6.76 15.20
C GLN A 71 -3.06 7.84 15.54
N ALA A 72 -2.17 7.57 16.50
CA ALA A 72 -1.08 8.47 16.83
C ALA A 72 -0.15 8.69 15.61
N ALA A 73 0.11 7.64 14.82
CA ALA A 73 0.99 7.73 13.65
C ALA A 73 0.42 8.67 12.59
N ILE A 74 -0.89 8.68 12.36
CA ILE A 74 -1.53 9.46 11.29
C ILE A 74 -2.09 10.82 11.71
N GLU A 75 -2.12 11.14 13.02
CA GLU A 75 -2.66 12.41 13.54
C GLU A 75 -2.05 13.67 12.87
N GLY A 76 -2.87 14.52 12.27
CA GLY A 76 -2.39 15.75 11.61
C GLY A 76 -1.65 15.53 10.28
N GLU A 77 -1.59 14.30 9.78
CA GLU A 77 -1.08 13.99 8.44
C GLU A 77 -2.18 14.17 7.39
N GLU A 78 -1.80 14.50 6.16
CA GLU A 78 -2.71 14.45 5.02
C GLU A 78 -2.89 13.00 4.55
N LEU A 79 -4.14 12.50 4.60
CA LEU A 79 -4.43 11.12 4.27
C LEU A 79 -4.86 11.00 2.80
N LEU A 80 -4.04 10.30 2.00
CA LEU A 80 -4.41 9.90 0.64
C LEU A 80 -5.43 8.74 0.64
N LEU A 81 -5.38 7.91 1.68
CA LEU A 81 -6.31 6.83 1.97
C LEU A 81 -6.40 6.70 3.49
N GLY A 82 -7.61 6.77 4.04
CA GLY A 82 -7.82 6.61 5.48
C GLY A 82 -7.59 5.16 5.95
N PRO A 83 -7.59 4.92 7.26
CA PRO A 83 -7.55 3.57 7.81
C PRO A 83 -8.63 2.69 7.18
N TYR A 84 -8.22 1.54 6.66
CA TYR A 84 -9.11 0.54 6.11
C TYR A 84 -8.57 -0.84 6.43
N GLU A 85 -9.46 -1.82 6.53
CA GLU A 85 -9.09 -3.22 6.57
C GLU A 85 -9.36 -3.80 5.18
N PRO A 86 -8.33 -4.34 4.48
CA PRO A 86 -8.58 -5.13 3.29
C PRO A 86 -9.45 -6.34 3.67
N LEU A 87 -10.47 -6.64 2.86
CA LEU A 87 -11.28 -7.86 2.98
C LEU A 87 -10.42 -9.12 2.83
#